data_AF-A0A7S4VKX8-F1
#
_entry.id   AF-A0A7S4VKX8-F1
#
_cell.length_a   1.000
_cell.length_b   1.000
_cell.length_c   1.000
_cell.angle_alpha   90.00
_cell.angle_beta   90.00
_cell.angle_gamma   90.00
#
_symmetry.space_group_name_H-M   'P 1'
#
loop_
_entity.id
_entity.type
_entity.pdbx_description
1 polymer ?
#
loop_
_entity_poly.entity_id
_entity_poly.type
_entity_poly.pdbx_seq_one_letter_code
_entity_poly.pdbx_strand_id
1 'polypeptide(L)'
;MRNRRFQNLIMLPDDFTPSSHDIICGKGKDCYDHKGNRWFRHIVSFYVDGYIAAKDSKFKKSKIVSDIFNKIRRYLGRNNGFVSRDRKNGNWCQVCAAKAREKIGHELRVAVSNRGKKAEKAKMLAHEAQKFRRLHVIQQAIFAELKVKSDMEMALEEKGSLDEEQDEIQCIMEEDDAFLNIDDMDLIYMLGVD
;
A
#
# COMPACT_ATOMS: atom_id res chain seq x y z
N MET A 1 -20.51 6.81 47.32
CA MET A 1 -19.59 5.71 46.99
C MET A 1 -18.27 6.27 46.47
N ARG A 2 -17.18 6.21 47.25
CA ARG A 2 -15.86 6.68 46.81
C ARG A 2 -15.33 5.74 45.71
N ASN A 3 -15.20 6.26 44.49
CA ASN A 3 -14.74 5.53 43.31
C ASN A 3 -13.32 5.00 43.57
N ARG A 4 -13.20 3.69 43.87
CA ARG A 4 -11.93 3.01 44.23
C ARG A 4 -10.84 3.09 43.15
N ARG A 5 -11.14 3.62 41.97
CA ARG A 5 -10.18 3.86 40.88
C ARG A 5 -9.06 4.85 41.23
N PHE A 6 -9.19 5.65 42.29
CA PHE A 6 -8.20 6.67 42.67
C PHE A 6 -7.42 6.39 43.96
N GLN A 7 -7.65 5.26 44.62
CA GLN A 7 -6.84 4.92 45.80
C GLN A 7 -5.46 4.44 45.32
N ASN A 8 -4.40 5.07 45.84
CA ASN A 8 -2.98 4.76 45.61
C ASN A 8 -2.32 5.51 44.43
N LEU A 9 -2.45 6.84 44.39
CA LEU A 9 -1.53 7.71 43.67
C LEU A 9 -0.72 8.48 44.71
N ILE A 10 0.61 8.49 44.59
CA ILE A 10 1.47 9.29 45.46
C ILE A 10 1.61 10.65 44.78
N MET A 11 1.20 11.74 45.45
CA MET A 11 1.33 13.08 44.90
C MET A 11 2.80 13.44 44.77
N LEU A 12 3.17 14.02 43.63
CA LEU A 12 4.52 14.54 43.40
C LEU A 12 4.56 16.03 43.79
N PRO A 13 5.76 16.59 44.02
CA PRO A 13 5.93 18.03 44.27
C PRO A 13 5.24 18.90 43.22
N ASP A 14 4.80 20.11 43.61
CA ASP A 14 4.06 21.01 42.71
C ASP A 14 4.91 21.52 41.53
N ASP A 15 6.24 21.55 41.69
CA ASP A 15 7.23 21.87 40.66
C ASP A 15 7.60 20.67 39.77
N PHE A 16 7.02 19.48 40.02
CA PHE A 16 7.32 18.30 39.22
C PHE A 16 6.85 18.47 37.78
N THR A 17 7.79 18.28 36.86
CA THR A 17 7.52 18.19 35.42
C THR A 17 7.99 16.83 34.90
N PRO A 18 7.15 16.09 34.15
CA PRO A 18 7.57 14.83 33.55
C PRO A 18 8.78 15.04 32.65
N SER A 19 9.80 14.22 32.85
CA SER A 19 10.93 14.14 31.95
C SER A 19 10.51 13.51 30.63
N SER A 20 11.30 13.74 29.58
CA SER A 20 11.08 13.13 28.26
C SER A 20 11.09 11.59 28.26
N HIS A 21 11.58 10.96 29.33
CA HIS A 21 11.60 9.52 29.52
C HIS A 21 10.43 8.98 30.36
N ASP A 22 9.68 9.86 31.03
CA ASP A 22 8.56 9.45 31.87
C ASP A 22 7.36 9.01 31.03
N ILE A 23 6.69 7.96 31.50
CA ILE A 23 5.52 7.39 30.85
C ILE A 23 4.28 8.04 31.44
N ILE A 24 3.59 8.82 30.61
CA ILE A 24 2.38 9.54 31.00
C ILE A 24 1.17 8.62 30.84
N CYS A 25 0.54 8.31 31.96
CA CYS A 25 -0.72 7.61 32.09
C CYS A 25 -1.88 8.60 31.93
N GLY A 26 -2.20 8.93 30.68
CA GLY A 26 -3.32 9.80 30.34
C GLY A 26 -4.01 9.39 29.05
N LYS A 27 -5.05 10.15 28.69
CA LYS A 27 -5.73 10.05 27.39
C LYS A 27 -5.42 11.30 26.58
N GLY A 28 -5.51 11.19 25.25
CA GLY A 28 -5.31 12.31 24.33
C GLY A 28 -4.00 12.24 23.55
N LYS A 29 -3.90 13.11 22.53
CA LYS A 29 -2.79 13.15 21.57
C LYS A 29 -1.46 13.46 22.24
N ASP A 30 -1.42 14.46 23.13
CA ASP A 30 -0.17 14.87 23.80
C ASP A 30 0.45 13.75 24.63
N CYS A 31 -0.40 13.00 25.35
CA CYS A 31 0.04 11.81 26.08
C CYS A 31 0.52 10.71 25.13
N TYR A 32 -0.17 10.51 24.00
CA TYR A 32 0.20 9.47 23.03
C TYR A 32 1.55 9.77 22.36
N ASP A 33 1.76 11.04 21.99
CA ASP A 33 2.95 11.50 21.28
C ASP A 33 4.12 11.81 22.21
N HIS A 34 3.94 11.83 23.53
CA HIS A 34 5.04 12.00 24.47
C HIS A 34 6.20 11.01 24.22
N LYS A 35 7.45 11.49 24.27
CA LYS A 35 8.64 10.68 23.95
C LYS A 35 8.73 9.40 24.80
N GLY A 36 8.45 9.50 26.10
CA GLY A 36 8.40 8.34 27.00
C GLY A 36 7.32 7.32 26.60
N ASN A 37 6.17 7.78 26.11
CA ASN A 37 5.09 6.89 25.65
C ASN A 37 5.41 6.23 24.30
N ARG A 38 6.14 6.90 23.40
CA ARG A 38 6.66 6.28 22.17
C ARG A 38 7.67 5.18 22.50
N TRP A 39 8.64 5.49 23.36
CA TRP A 39 9.64 4.52 23.83
C TRP A 39 8.97 3.32 24.55
N PHE A 40 7.99 3.59 25.41
CA PHE A 40 7.20 2.56 26.07
C PHE A 40 6.51 1.61 25.08
N ARG A 41 5.83 2.16 24.06
CA ARG A 41 5.21 1.35 23.00
C ARG A 41 6.24 0.51 22.24
N HIS A 42 7.43 1.05 22.01
CA HIS A 42 8.52 0.31 21.39
C HIS A 42 8.99 -0.86 22.27
N ILE A 43 9.17 -0.65 23.58
CA ILE A 43 9.46 -1.75 24.52
C ILE A 43 8.38 -2.82 24.46
N VAL A 44 7.11 -2.42 24.58
CA VAL A 44 5.97 -3.35 24.54
C VAL A 44 5.99 -4.20 23.27
N SER A 45 6.36 -3.61 22.12
CA SER A 45 6.38 -4.30 20.83
C SER A 45 7.27 -5.55 20.80
N PHE A 46 8.38 -5.56 21.54
CA PHE A 46 9.28 -6.72 21.65
C PHE A 46 8.68 -7.90 22.43
N TYR A 47 7.70 -7.64 23.29
CA TYR A 47 7.06 -8.68 24.12
C TYR A 47 5.76 -9.20 23.51
N VAL A 48 5.27 -8.61 22.42
CA VAL A 48 3.97 -8.97 21.84
C VAL A 48 3.96 -10.43 21.37
N ASP A 49 5.02 -10.90 20.72
CA ASP A 49 5.09 -12.29 20.23
C ASP A 49 5.03 -13.30 21.38
N GLY A 50 5.81 -13.09 22.44
CA GLY A 50 5.73 -13.91 23.65
C GLY A 50 4.37 -13.84 24.34
N TYR A 51 3.71 -12.68 24.30
CA TYR A 51 2.37 -12.49 24.87
C TYR A 51 1.28 -13.23 24.08
N ILE A 52 1.40 -13.25 22.74
CA ILE A 52 0.51 -14.03 21.85
C ILE A 52 0.74 -15.53 22.07
N ALA A 53 1.99 -15.98 22.12
CA ALA A 53 2.33 -17.38 22.39
C ALA A 53 1.83 -17.85 23.77
N ALA A 54 1.72 -16.95 24.74
CA ALA A 54 1.15 -17.22 26.05
C ALA A 54 -0.40 -17.23 26.08
N LYS A 55 -1.08 -17.41 24.95
CA LYS A 55 -2.56 -17.33 24.84
C LYS A 55 -3.29 -18.15 25.91
N ASP A 56 -2.81 -19.36 26.19
CA ASP A 56 -3.46 -20.36 27.04
C ASP A 56 -3.06 -20.25 28.53
N SER A 57 -2.16 -19.34 28.90
CA SER A 57 -1.68 -19.23 30.28
C SER A 57 -1.75 -17.80 30.81
N LYS A 58 -2.71 -17.56 31.70
CA LYS A 58 -2.85 -16.30 32.45
C LYS A 58 -1.58 -16.00 33.26
N PHE A 59 -0.95 -17.02 33.82
CA PHE A 59 0.30 -16.89 34.57
C PHE A 59 1.44 -16.38 33.68
N LYS A 60 1.66 -16.98 32.50
CA LYS A 60 2.69 -16.52 31.55
C LYS A 60 2.45 -15.07 31.11
N LYS A 61 1.19 -14.69 30.82
CA LYS A 61 0.82 -13.30 30.49
C LYS A 61 1.14 -12.33 31.64
N SER A 62 0.82 -12.71 32.87
CA SER A 62 1.12 -11.90 34.06
C SER A 62 2.63 -11.75 34.28
N LYS A 63 3.40 -12.82 34.04
CA LYS A 63 4.86 -12.79 34.09
C LYS A 63 5.44 -11.81 33.07
N ILE A 64 5.00 -11.86 31.82
CA ILE A 64 5.42 -10.91 30.76
C ILE A 64 5.14 -9.45 31.18
N VAL A 65 3.95 -9.16 31.69
CA VAL A 65 3.59 -7.81 32.17
C VAL A 65 4.53 -7.38 33.31
N SER A 66 4.84 -8.30 34.23
CA SER A 66 5.75 -8.04 35.34
C SER A 66 7.19 -7.83 34.89
N ASP A 67 7.65 -8.57 33.89
CA ASP A 67 8.99 -8.45 33.31
C ASP A 67 9.15 -7.09 32.62
N ILE A 68 8.16 -6.65 31.84
CA ILE A 68 8.15 -5.31 31.23
C ILE A 68 8.18 -4.23 32.32
N PHE A 69 7.32 -4.35 33.34
CA PHE A 69 7.29 -3.38 34.45
C PHE A 69 8.66 -3.28 35.15
N ASN A 70 9.27 -4.43 35.46
CA ASN A 70 10.58 -4.48 36.09
C ASN A 70 11.67 -3.89 35.19
N LYS A 71 11.62 -4.14 33.88
CA LYS A 71 12.57 -3.56 32.91
C LYS A 71 12.47 -2.05 32.84
N ILE A 72 11.26 -1.50 32.75
CA ILE A 72 11.02 -0.05 32.75
C ILE A 72 11.49 0.56 34.07
N ARG A 73 11.12 -0.05 35.21
CA ARG A 73 11.51 0.42 36.53
C ARG A 73 13.03 0.48 36.71
N ARG A 74 13.76 -0.55 36.25
CA ARG A 74 15.23 -0.59 36.30
C ARG A 74 15.87 0.49 35.44
N TYR A 75 15.31 0.76 34.26
CA TYR A 75 15.86 1.75 33.33
C TYR A 75 15.63 3.19 33.80
N LEU A 76 14.42 3.49 34.31
CA LEU A 76 14.04 4.86 34.67
C LEU A 76 14.43 5.23 36.10
N GLY A 77 14.54 4.25 37.02
CA GLY A 77 15.03 4.40 38.39
C GLY A 77 14.13 5.24 39.31
N ARG A 78 13.70 6.43 38.86
CA ARG A 78 12.84 7.38 39.55
C ARG A 78 11.38 7.00 39.41
N ASN A 79 10.65 7.08 40.52
CA ASN A 79 9.18 7.03 40.57
C ASN A 79 8.52 5.89 39.79
N ASN A 80 9.19 4.74 39.61
CA ASN A 80 8.78 3.63 38.73
C ASN A 80 8.58 3.96 37.24
N GLY A 81 8.82 5.21 36.82
CA GLY A 81 8.72 5.68 35.45
C GLY A 81 7.30 5.97 34.95
N PHE A 82 6.26 5.81 35.77
CA PHE A 82 4.87 6.07 35.38
C PHE A 82 4.28 7.22 36.19
N VAL A 83 3.80 8.24 35.48
CA VAL A 83 3.17 9.43 36.06
C VAL A 83 1.79 9.64 35.47
N SER A 84 0.88 10.21 36.24
CA SER A 84 -0.48 10.57 35.81
C SER A 84 -0.76 11.99 36.26
N ARG A 85 -1.45 12.75 35.42
CA ARG A 85 -1.99 14.05 35.85
C ARG A 85 -3.32 13.83 36.55
N ASP A 86 -3.48 14.38 37.75
CA ASP A 86 -4.77 14.37 38.44
C ASP A 86 -5.75 15.28 37.71
N ARG A 87 -6.98 14.80 37.49
CA ARG A 87 -8.02 15.53 36.77
C ARG A 87 -8.62 16.64 37.63
N LYS A 88 -8.56 16.53 38.96
CA LYS A 88 -9.14 17.51 39.87
C LYS A 88 -8.24 18.71 40.06
N ASN A 89 -6.99 18.46 40.43
CA ASN A 89 -6.06 19.51 40.84
C ASN A 89 -5.07 19.88 39.73
N GLY A 90 -4.95 19.07 38.68
CA GLY A 90 -3.97 19.27 37.61
C GLY A 90 -2.55 18.86 37.96
N ASN A 91 -2.29 18.47 39.21
CA ASN A 91 -0.97 18.07 39.72
C ASN A 91 -0.53 16.71 39.18
N TRP A 92 0.78 16.49 39.14
CA TRP A 92 1.36 15.21 38.77
C TRP A 92 1.38 14.25 39.95
N CYS A 93 1.04 12.99 39.69
CA CYS A 93 1.07 11.93 40.67
C CYS A 93 1.83 10.73 40.12
N GLN A 94 2.60 10.10 40.99
CA GLN A 94 3.19 8.80 40.71
C GLN A 94 2.10 7.72 40.66
N VAL A 95 2.19 6.87 39.64
CA VAL A 95 1.26 5.78 39.42
C VAL A 95 1.70 4.55 40.20
N CYS A 96 0.79 3.88 40.92
CA CYS A 96 1.13 2.65 41.62
C CYS A 96 1.47 1.50 40.67
N ALA A 97 2.24 0.52 41.15
CA ALA A 97 2.66 -0.63 40.36
C ALA A 97 1.47 -1.41 39.74
N ALA A 98 0.34 -1.49 40.45
CA ALA A 98 -0.87 -2.15 39.94
C ALA A 98 -1.43 -1.46 38.69
N LYS A 99 -1.57 -0.13 38.72
CA LYS A 99 -2.03 0.67 37.57
C LYS A 99 -1.02 0.68 36.43
N ALA A 100 0.28 0.71 36.74
CA ALA A 100 1.32 0.62 35.73
C ALA A 100 1.25 -0.72 34.97
N ARG A 101 1.08 -1.84 35.69
CA ARG A 101 0.87 -3.16 35.09
C ARG A 101 -0.43 -3.23 34.27
N GLU A 102 -1.50 -2.60 34.73
CA GLU A 102 -2.76 -2.50 33.96
C GLU A 102 -2.54 -1.76 32.64
N LYS A 103 -1.82 -0.62 32.65
CA LYS A 103 -1.45 0.11 31.43
C LYS A 103 -0.62 -0.75 30.49
N ILE A 104 0.38 -1.47 30.99
CA ILE A 104 1.18 -2.41 30.19
C ILE A 104 0.30 -3.48 29.55
N GLY A 105 -0.59 -4.10 30.32
CA GLY A 105 -1.52 -5.10 29.82
C GLY A 105 -2.47 -4.55 28.75
N HIS A 106 -2.94 -3.30 28.93
CA HIS A 106 -3.75 -2.61 27.93
C HIS A 106 -2.97 -2.39 26.63
N GLU A 107 -1.75 -1.84 26.69
CA GLU A 107 -0.93 -1.63 25.49
C GLU A 107 -0.59 -2.94 24.77
N LEU A 108 -0.32 -4.04 25.50
CA LEU A 108 -0.12 -5.35 24.88
C LEU A 108 -1.36 -5.78 24.08
N ARG A 109 -2.56 -5.67 24.65
CA ARG A 109 -3.80 -6.00 23.94
C ARG A 109 -4.02 -5.12 22.72
N VAL A 110 -3.79 -3.82 22.84
CA VAL A 110 -3.88 -2.87 21.72
C VAL A 110 -2.87 -3.21 20.63
N ALA A 111 -1.63 -3.56 21.00
CA ALA A 111 -0.60 -3.94 20.04
C ALA A 111 -0.97 -5.22 19.27
N VAL A 112 -1.52 -6.23 19.96
CA VAL A 112 -2.04 -7.46 19.31
C VAL A 112 -3.16 -7.12 18.32
N SER A 113 -4.18 -6.36 18.75
CA SER A 113 -5.29 -5.97 17.86
C SER A 113 -4.82 -5.16 16.65
N ASN A 114 -3.84 -4.27 16.84
CA ASN A 114 -3.30 -3.45 15.76
C ASN A 114 -2.48 -4.25 14.74
N ARG A 115 -1.83 -5.36 15.14
CA ARG A 115 -1.14 -6.25 14.20
C ARG A 115 -2.12 -6.85 13.19
N GLY A 116 -3.28 -7.35 13.65
CA GLY A 116 -4.32 -7.88 12.77
C GLY A 116 -4.83 -6.83 11.78
N LYS A 117 -5.15 -5.62 12.26
CA LYS A 117 -5.61 -4.51 11.41
C LYS A 117 -4.59 -4.11 10.34
N LYS A 118 -3.29 -4.11 10.68
CA LYS A 118 -2.22 -3.81 9.72
C LYS A 118 -2.10 -4.87 8.63
N ALA A 119 -2.21 -6.16 9.00
CA ALA A 119 -2.17 -7.26 8.04
C ALA A 119 -3.35 -7.18 7.06
N GLU A 120 -4.55 -6.92 7.55
CA GLU A 120 -5.74 -6.79 6.70
C GLU A 120 -5.65 -5.58 5.77
N LYS A 121 -5.16 -4.43 6.28
CA LYS A 121 -4.91 -3.25 5.43
C LYS A 121 -3.87 -3.54 4.34
N ALA A 122 -2.79 -4.24 4.67
CA ALA A 122 -1.76 -4.62 3.69
C ALA A 122 -2.32 -5.54 2.60
N LYS A 123 -3.17 -6.51 2.95
CA LYS A 123 -3.86 -7.38 1.97
C LYS A 123 -4.78 -6.57 1.05
N MET A 124 -5.57 -5.66 1.61
CA MET A 124 -6.46 -4.80 0.81
C MET A 124 -5.67 -3.94 -0.18
N LEU A 125 -4.58 -3.30 0.28
CA LEU A 125 -3.70 -2.50 -0.59
C LEU A 125 -3.03 -3.35 -1.68
N ALA A 126 -2.59 -4.56 -1.35
CA ALA A 126 -2.00 -5.48 -2.33
C ALA A 126 -3.01 -5.91 -3.40
N HIS A 127 -4.25 -6.20 -3.00
CA HIS A 127 -5.34 -6.54 -3.90
C HIS A 127 -5.70 -5.35 -4.82
N GLU A 128 -5.79 -4.14 -4.27
CA GLU A 128 -6.04 -2.92 -5.04
C GLU A 128 -4.94 -2.65 -6.07
N ALA A 129 -3.67 -2.80 -5.67
CA ALA A 129 -2.54 -2.67 -6.59
C ALA A 129 -2.57 -3.73 -7.70
N GLN A 130 -3.03 -4.95 -7.41
CA GLN A 130 -3.19 -6.01 -8.43
C GLN A 130 -4.30 -5.68 -9.42
N LYS A 131 -5.44 -5.14 -8.95
CA LYS A 131 -6.52 -4.69 -9.81
C LYS A 131 -6.04 -3.57 -10.75
N PHE A 132 -5.31 -2.59 -10.23
CA PHE A 132 -4.75 -1.50 -11.03
C PHE A 132 -3.76 -2.01 -12.08
N ARG A 133 -2.86 -2.94 -11.72
CA ARG A 133 -1.95 -3.59 -12.68
C ARG A 133 -2.69 -4.31 -13.81
N ARG A 134 -3.76 -5.05 -13.49
CA ARG A 134 -4.57 -5.73 -14.51
C ARG A 134 -5.24 -4.76 -15.47
N LEU A 135 -5.82 -3.69 -14.95
CA LEU A 135 -6.43 -2.64 -15.80
C LEU A 135 -5.40 -2.00 -16.73
N HIS A 136 -4.20 -1.74 -16.23
CA HIS A 136 -3.12 -1.18 -17.04
C HIS A 136 -2.72 -2.11 -18.20
N VAL A 137 -2.57 -3.41 -17.96
CA VAL A 137 -2.26 -4.39 -19.02
C VAL A 137 -3.36 -4.44 -20.08
N ILE A 138 -4.64 -4.44 -19.66
CA ILE A 138 -5.78 -4.42 -20.60
C ILE A 138 -5.77 -3.14 -21.43
N GLN A 139 -5.55 -1.99 -20.78
CA GLN A 139 -5.48 -0.70 -21.47
C GLN A 139 -4.36 -0.67 -22.51
N GLN A 140 -3.17 -1.18 -22.17
CA GLN A 140 -2.05 -1.31 -23.11
C GLN A 140 -2.38 -2.21 -24.30
N ALA A 141 -3.03 -3.35 -24.07
CA ALA A 141 -3.44 -4.27 -25.13
C ALA A 141 -4.46 -3.62 -26.08
N ILE A 142 -5.47 -2.92 -25.54
CA ILE A 142 -6.48 -2.21 -26.34
C ILE A 142 -5.82 -1.13 -27.21
N PHE A 143 -4.91 -0.33 -26.64
CA PHE A 143 -4.22 0.70 -27.42
C PHE A 143 -3.30 0.14 -28.50
N ALA A 144 -2.64 -0.99 -28.24
CA ALA A 144 -1.85 -1.68 -29.25
C ALA A 144 -2.73 -2.17 -30.41
N GLU A 145 -3.89 -2.76 -30.11
CA GLU A 145 -4.83 -3.24 -31.13
C GLU A 145 -5.42 -2.09 -31.97
N LEU A 146 -5.79 -0.97 -31.33
CA LEU A 146 -6.27 0.21 -32.04
C LEU A 146 -5.21 0.82 -32.96
N LYS A 147 -3.93 0.82 -32.55
CA LYS A 147 -2.83 1.30 -33.38
C LYS A 147 -2.60 0.42 -34.61
N VAL A 148 -2.63 -0.90 -34.45
CA VAL A 148 -2.49 -1.83 -35.59
C VAL A 148 -3.64 -1.64 -36.59
N LYS A 149 -4.87 -1.41 -36.11
CA LYS A 149 -6.01 -1.13 -37.00
C LYS A 149 -5.81 0.14 -37.80
N SER A 150 -5.37 1.24 -37.18
CA SER A 150 -5.12 2.48 -37.93
C SER A 150 -4.00 2.33 -38.96
N ASP A 151 -2.92 1.63 -38.60
CA ASP A 151 -1.79 1.41 -39.50
C ASP A 151 -2.20 0.55 -40.71
N MET A 152 -3.07 -0.44 -40.50
CA MET A 152 -3.58 -1.32 -41.57
C MET A 152 -4.57 -0.61 -42.50
N GLU A 153 -5.42 0.27 -41.96
CA GLU A 153 -6.40 1.06 -42.72
C GLU A 153 -5.68 2.06 -43.65
N MET A 154 -4.62 2.70 -43.16
CA MET A 154 -3.77 3.60 -43.94
C MET A 154 -3.04 2.87 -45.08
N ALA A 155 -2.56 1.65 -44.84
CA ALA A 155 -1.89 0.83 -45.86
C ALA A 155 -2.84 0.30 -46.94
N LEU A 156 -4.13 0.16 -46.63
CA LEU A 156 -5.16 -0.22 -47.62
C LEU A 156 -5.53 0.96 -48.52
N GLU A 157 -5.61 2.18 -47.99
CA GLU A 157 -5.81 3.39 -48.80
C GLU A 157 -4.64 3.64 -49.75
N GLU A 158 -3.39 3.42 -49.29
CA GLU A 158 -2.20 3.58 -50.13
C GLU A 158 -2.13 2.55 -51.26
N LYS A 159 -2.61 1.31 -51.02
CA LYS A 159 -2.74 0.29 -52.08
C LYS A 159 -3.83 0.62 -53.09
N GLY A 160 -4.99 1.12 -52.64
CA GLY A 160 -6.06 1.51 -53.55
C GLY A 160 -5.62 2.58 -54.57
N SER A 161 -4.78 3.52 -54.12
CA SER A 161 -4.18 4.53 -55.00
C SER A 161 -3.21 3.96 -56.03
N LEU A 162 -2.50 2.88 -55.71
CA LEU A 162 -1.53 2.25 -56.62
C LEU A 162 -2.21 1.32 -57.63
N ASP A 163 -3.30 0.66 -57.23
CA ASP A 163 -4.08 -0.20 -58.11
C ASP A 163 -4.83 0.65 -59.17
N GLU A 164 -5.34 1.84 -58.81
CA GLU A 164 -5.90 2.81 -59.77
C GLU A 164 -4.86 3.32 -60.80
N GLU A 165 -3.63 3.61 -60.34
CA GLU A 165 -2.53 4.04 -61.21
C GLU A 165 -2.06 2.92 -62.16
N GLN A 166 -2.13 1.65 -61.70
CA GLN A 166 -1.85 0.47 -62.53
C GLN A 166 -2.94 0.19 -63.57
N ASP A 167 -4.22 0.37 -63.22
CA ASP A 167 -5.33 0.24 -64.17
C ASP A 167 -5.27 1.33 -65.26
N GLU A 168 -4.86 2.56 -64.93
CA GLU A 168 -4.60 3.61 -65.93
C GLU A 168 -3.44 3.24 -66.87
N ILE A 169 -2.33 2.73 -66.34
CA ILE A 169 -1.19 2.29 -67.17
C ILE A 169 -1.57 1.09 -68.06
N GLN A 170 -2.36 0.15 -67.54
CA GLN A 170 -2.81 -1.01 -68.32
C GLN A 170 -3.77 -0.60 -69.44
N CYS A 171 -4.70 0.34 -69.21
CA CYS A 171 -5.52 0.93 -70.26
C CYS A 171 -4.67 1.59 -71.37
N ILE A 172 -3.60 2.30 -71.00
CA ILE A 172 -2.70 2.95 -71.99
C ILE A 172 -1.95 1.89 -72.82
N MET A 173 -1.50 0.79 -72.21
CA MET A 173 -0.81 -0.28 -72.92
C MET A 173 -1.73 -1.06 -73.87
N GLU A 174 -3.00 -1.25 -73.51
CA GLU A 174 -3.99 -1.90 -74.38
C GLU A 174 -4.40 -1.03 -75.58
N GLU A 175 -4.31 0.30 -75.47
CA GLU A 175 -4.52 1.22 -76.60
C GLU A 175 -3.34 1.22 -77.59
N ASP A 176 -2.10 1.01 -77.14
CA ASP A 176 -0.91 0.94 -78.01
C ASP A 176 -0.79 -0.41 -78.77
N ASP A 177 -1.25 -1.53 -78.18
CA ASP A 177 -1.31 -2.84 -78.86
C ASP A 177 -2.37 -2.87 -80.00
N ALA A 178 -3.36 -1.96 -79.96
CA ALA A 178 -4.28 -1.74 -81.08
C ALA A 178 -3.65 -0.92 -82.22
N PHE A 179 -2.60 -0.13 -81.94
CA PHE A 179 -1.92 0.72 -82.92
C PHE A 179 -0.84 -0.01 -83.74
N LEU A 180 -0.38 -1.19 -83.28
CA LEU A 180 0.56 -2.06 -84.01
C LEU A 180 -0.11 -3.14 -84.88
N ASN A 181 -1.44 -3.16 -85.01
CA ASN A 181 -2.18 -4.07 -85.89
C ASN A 181 -2.78 -3.36 -87.12
N ILE A 182 -2.01 -2.48 -87.76
CA ILE A 182 -2.29 -2.05 -89.14
C ILE A 182 -1.20 -2.65 -90.05
N ASP A 183 -1.62 -3.68 -90.76
CA ASP A 183 -1.11 -4.28 -92.01
C ASP A 183 0.38 -4.68 -92.11
N ASP A 184 0.64 -5.99 -91.99
CA ASP A 184 1.68 -6.64 -92.78
C ASP A 184 1.52 -8.18 -92.75
N MET A 185 0.52 -8.75 -93.47
CA MET A 185 0.54 -10.15 -93.94
C MET A 185 -0.65 -10.53 -94.85
N ASP A 186 -1.02 -9.69 -95.82
CA ASP A 186 -2.08 -10.00 -96.82
C ASP A 186 -1.57 -10.01 -98.28
N LEU A 187 -0.30 -10.39 -98.51
CA LEU A 187 0.29 -10.35 -99.86
C LEU A 187 0.96 -11.64 -100.37
N ILE A 188 0.78 -12.80 -99.73
CA ILE A 188 1.51 -14.03 -100.15
C ILE A 188 0.62 -15.20 -100.61
N TYR A 189 -0.70 -15.20 -100.37
CA TYR A 189 -1.55 -16.38 -100.66
C TYR A 189 -2.59 -16.25 -101.78
N MET A 190 -2.42 -15.33 -102.74
CA MET A 190 -3.39 -15.13 -103.84
C MET A 190 -2.78 -15.10 -105.26
N LEU A 191 -1.64 -15.75 -105.53
CA LEU A 191 -1.23 -16.09 -106.89
C LEU A 191 -0.56 -17.48 -106.93
N GLY A 192 -1.36 -18.51 -107.22
CA GLY A 192 -0.87 -19.86 -107.45
C GLY A 192 0.00 -19.94 -108.71
N VAL A 193 1.13 -20.65 -108.60
CA VAL A 193 1.93 -21.14 -109.73
C VAL A 193 2.59 -22.46 -109.32
N ASP A 194 2.19 -23.50 -110.06
CA ASP A 194 2.76 -24.84 -110.34
C ASP A 194 3.20 -25.79 -109.21
#